data_AF-A0A7K9Z5W2-F1
#
_entry.id   AF-A0A7K9Z5W2-F1
#
_cell.length_a   1.000
_cell.length_b   1.000
_cell.length_c   1.000
_cell.angle_alpha   90.00
_cell.angle_beta   90.00
_cell.angle_gamma   90.00
#
_symmetry.space_group_name_H-M   'P 1'
#
loop_
_entity.id
_entity.type
_entity.pdbx_description
1 polymer ?
#
loop_
_entity_poly.entity_id
_entity_poly.type
_entity_poly.pdbx_seq_one_letter_code
_entity_poly.pdbx_strand_id
1 'polypeptide(L)'
;MPPTEEVLKKLCNPAVLRRFLKIRRLPILWLVLRGLDLLSRRPEMAREIQVLLPDVTETLQFTNKHTVLMALNILNKMVTHLRKRETSPFAPDLSKKLLPLFNHVSNEVRECSILLFKDLIEAVVWWQKADVKKNVHRGLLPLLFRMSDETPSIAQASGEALIACARFLKWKKLKQQAKRKKKVDIKDCLLKQGRRRVDDYLYQSVLYLRDSQASLRCEAVEFIGLALQHFNNQSEEKVNVICTALEPLQNDAHPSVRSAATGIIQRQQRQQAEPARSRPAALFCWPC
;
A
#
# COMPACT_ATOMS: atom_id res chain seq x y z
N MET A 1 -35.16 16.23 5.61
CA MET A 1 -35.64 16.07 4.23
C MET A 1 -34.44 15.93 3.29
N PRO A 2 -34.46 15.00 2.33
CA PRO A 2 -33.45 14.97 1.26
C PRO A 2 -33.59 16.23 0.38
N PRO A 3 -32.48 16.82 -0.09
CA PRO A 3 -32.51 18.00 -0.94
C PRO A 3 -33.18 17.70 -2.29
N THR A 4 -33.94 18.67 -2.82
CA THR A 4 -34.62 18.55 -4.11
C THR A 4 -33.63 18.55 -5.28
N GLU A 5 -34.06 18.05 -6.44
CA GLU A 5 -33.27 18.04 -7.68
C GLU A 5 -32.73 19.43 -8.04
N GLU A 6 -33.58 20.44 -7.87
CA GLU A 6 -33.26 21.82 -8.18
C GLU A 6 -32.16 22.38 -7.27
N VAL A 7 -32.19 22.05 -5.97
CA VAL A 7 -31.15 22.43 -5.02
C VAL A 7 -29.83 21.76 -5.37
N LEU A 8 -29.86 20.47 -5.75
CA LEU A 8 -28.66 19.75 -6.17
C LEU A 8 -28.04 20.33 -7.44
N LYS A 9 -28.84 20.70 -8.44
CA LYS A 9 -28.37 21.38 -9.65
C LYS A 9 -27.73 22.73 -9.33
N LYS A 10 -28.32 23.53 -8.44
CA LYS A 10 -27.75 24.82 -8.00
C LYS A 10 -26.42 24.64 -7.25
N LEU A 11 -26.29 23.58 -6.45
CA LEU A 11 -25.05 23.24 -5.74
C LEU A 11 -23.96 22.69 -6.67
N CYS A 12 -24.34 22.06 -7.78
CA CYS A 12 -23.43 21.47 -8.75
C CYS A 12 -22.76 22.55 -9.63
N ASN A 13 -21.86 23.32 -9.03
CA ASN A 13 -21.03 24.30 -9.74
C ASN A 13 -19.54 24.00 -9.49
N PRO A 14 -18.87 23.28 -10.41
CA PRO A 14 -17.48 22.86 -10.22
C PRO A 14 -16.52 24.03 -10.00
N ALA A 15 -16.69 25.16 -10.68
CA ALA A 15 -15.79 26.32 -10.53
C ALA A 15 -15.84 26.91 -9.11
N VAL A 16 -17.05 27.06 -8.56
CA VAL A 16 -17.27 27.57 -7.19
C VAL A 16 -16.75 26.58 -6.15
N LEU A 17 -17.08 25.29 -6.30
CA LEU A 17 -16.63 24.24 -5.39
C LEU A 17 -15.09 24.14 -5.37
N ARG A 18 -14.43 24.24 -6.54
CA ARG A 18 -12.96 24.27 -6.63
C ARG A 18 -12.38 25.45 -5.85
N ARG A 19 -12.96 26.64 -5.97
CA ARG A 19 -12.48 27.83 -5.25
C ARG A 19 -12.51 27.58 -3.75
N PHE A 20 -13.58 26.99 -3.23
CA PHE A 20 -13.68 26.71 -1.80
C PHE A 20 -12.74 25.58 -1.33
N LEU A 21 -12.52 24.52 -2.12
CA LEU A 21 -11.50 23.50 -1.83
C LEU A 21 -10.11 24.12 -1.65
N LYS A 22 -9.79 25.16 -2.44
CA LYS A 22 -8.49 25.85 -2.38
C LYS A 22 -8.30 26.78 -1.17
N ILE A 23 -9.37 27.17 -0.46
CA ILE A 23 -9.27 28.06 0.72
C ILE A 23 -8.60 27.36 1.91
N ARG A 24 -8.61 26.03 1.96
CA ARG A 24 -7.92 25.19 2.97
C ARG A 24 -8.22 25.50 4.45
N ARG A 25 -9.24 26.32 4.76
CA ARG A 25 -9.77 26.49 6.12
C ARG A 25 -10.68 25.32 6.46
N LEU A 26 -10.44 24.64 7.59
CA LEU A 26 -11.16 23.41 7.96
C LEU A 26 -12.69 23.52 7.91
N PRO A 27 -13.35 24.59 8.42
CA PRO A 27 -14.81 24.69 8.35
C PRO A 27 -15.34 24.78 6.91
N ILE A 28 -14.67 25.57 6.06
CA ILE A 28 -15.03 25.74 4.65
C ILE A 28 -14.78 24.42 3.91
N LEU A 29 -13.62 23.80 4.12
CA LEU A 29 -13.27 22.52 3.51
C LEU A 29 -14.29 21.44 3.87
N TRP A 30 -14.68 21.35 5.14
CA TRP A 30 -15.68 20.39 5.60
C TRP A 30 -17.03 20.61 4.94
N LEU A 31 -17.51 21.86 4.85
CA LEU A 31 -18.77 22.18 4.17
C LEU A 31 -18.75 21.79 2.69
N VAL A 32 -17.65 22.06 1.99
CA VAL A 32 -17.51 21.75 0.57
C VAL A 32 -17.43 20.25 0.35
N LEU A 33 -16.65 19.53 1.16
CA LEU A 33 -16.60 18.07 1.10
C LEU A 33 -17.96 17.45 1.42
N ARG A 34 -18.74 18.02 2.35
CA ARG A 34 -20.10 17.56 2.62
C ARG A 34 -21.02 17.76 1.41
N GLY A 35 -20.91 18.88 0.71
CA GLY A 35 -21.61 19.13 -0.56
C GLY A 35 -21.19 18.14 -1.65
N LEU A 36 -19.90 17.88 -1.79
CA LEU A 36 -19.36 16.92 -2.75
C LEU A 36 -19.75 15.46 -2.43
N ASP A 37 -19.82 15.09 -1.15
CA ASP A 37 -20.31 13.78 -0.71
C ASP A 37 -21.78 13.57 -1.10
N LEU A 38 -22.59 14.62 -0.99
CA LEU A 38 -23.98 14.58 -1.43
C LEU A 38 -24.10 14.44 -2.95
N LEU A 39 -23.35 15.25 -3.72
CA LEU A 39 -23.37 15.23 -5.18
C LEU A 39 -22.84 13.90 -5.74
N SER A 40 -21.73 13.39 -5.20
CA SER A 40 -21.09 12.16 -5.66
C SER A 40 -21.93 10.89 -5.45
N ARG A 41 -23.06 10.94 -4.74
CA ARG A 41 -24.00 9.81 -4.61
C ARG A 41 -24.77 9.51 -5.90
N ARG A 42 -24.80 10.45 -6.84
CA ARG A 42 -25.54 10.30 -8.10
C ARG A 42 -24.57 10.24 -9.27
N PRO A 43 -24.66 9.24 -10.16
CA PRO A 43 -23.74 9.08 -11.27
C PRO A 43 -23.69 10.29 -12.21
N GLU A 44 -24.82 10.96 -12.45
CA GLU A 44 -24.89 12.16 -13.30
C GLU A 44 -24.09 13.30 -12.68
N MET A 45 -24.35 13.59 -11.41
CA MET A 45 -23.66 14.66 -10.67
C MET A 45 -22.18 14.35 -10.44
N ALA A 46 -21.82 13.08 -10.21
CA ALA A 46 -20.44 12.64 -10.12
C ALA A 46 -19.66 12.93 -11.41
N ARG A 47 -20.27 12.75 -12.58
CA ARG A 47 -19.67 13.12 -13.87
C ARG A 47 -19.50 14.64 -14.01
N GLU A 48 -20.48 15.43 -13.59
CA GLU A 48 -20.37 16.90 -13.62
C GLU A 48 -19.22 17.43 -12.75
N ILE A 49 -19.02 16.85 -11.56
CA ILE A 49 -17.96 17.29 -10.63
C ILE A 49 -16.62 16.57 -10.84
N GLN A 50 -16.46 15.70 -11.83
CA GLN A 50 -15.25 14.88 -12.02
C GLN A 50 -13.98 15.72 -12.16
N VAL A 51 -14.10 16.93 -12.69
CA VAL A 51 -12.99 17.88 -12.85
C VAL A 51 -12.34 18.27 -11.51
N LEU A 52 -13.03 18.04 -10.39
CA LEU A 52 -12.57 18.34 -9.02
C LEU A 52 -11.79 17.18 -8.37
N LEU A 53 -11.70 16.02 -9.03
CA LEU A 53 -10.98 14.86 -8.49
C LEU A 53 -9.55 15.17 -8.01
N PRO A 54 -8.73 15.97 -8.73
CA PRO A 54 -7.42 16.37 -8.24
C PRO A 54 -7.51 17.17 -6.94
N ASP A 55 -8.42 18.15 -6.87
CA ASP A 55 -8.58 19.00 -5.70
C ASP A 55 -9.09 18.20 -4.48
N VAL A 56 -9.99 17.22 -4.68
CA VAL A 56 -10.43 16.30 -3.61
C VAL A 56 -9.28 15.37 -3.19
N THR A 57 -8.49 14.86 -4.15
CA THR A 57 -7.32 14.03 -3.88
C THR A 57 -6.28 14.78 -3.03
N GLU A 58 -6.10 16.08 -3.27
CA GLU A 58 -5.27 16.95 -2.43
C GLU A 58 -5.74 17.03 -0.98
N THR A 59 -7.01 16.78 -0.68
CA THR A 59 -7.50 16.83 0.70
C THR A 59 -7.11 15.60 1.53
N LEU A 60 -6.55 14.55 0.91
CA LEU A 60 -6.01 13.39 1.62
C LEU A 60 -4.75 13.72 2.45
N GLN A 61 -4.10 14.88 2.20
CA GLN A 61 -2.89 15.29 2.93
C GLN A 61 -3.18 15.95 4.29
N PHE A 62 -4.45 16.24 4.61
CA PHE A 62 -4.80 16.80 5.91
C PHE A 62 -4.66 15.76 7.02
N THR A 63 -4.31 16.19 8.23
CA THR A 63 -4.20 15.30 9.40
C THR A 63 -5.54 15.01 10.07
N ASN A 64 -6.59 15.79 9.75
CA ASN A 64 -7.90 15.61 10.34
C ASN A 64 -8.58 14.33 9.80
N LYS A 65 -8.80 13.34 10.69
CA LYS A 65 -9.45 12.06 10.38
C LYS A 65 -10.77 12.23 9.60
N HIS A 66 -11.65 13.13 10.04
CA HIS A 66 -12.97 13.30 9.43
C HIS A 66 -12.87 13.87 8.01
N THR A 67 -11.96 14.81 7.78
CA THR A 67 -11.68 15.35 6.45
C THR A 67 -11.16 14.25 5.51
N VAL A 68 -10.17 13.48 5.94
CA VAL A 68 -9.58 12.40 5.13
C VAL A 68 -10.63 11.33 4.81
N LEU A 69 -11.40 10.89 5.81
CA LEU A 69 -12.43 9.87 5.60
C LEU A 69 -13.53 10.34 4.65
N MET A 70 -13.95 11.60 4.75
CA MET A 70 -14.93 12.17 3.83
C MET A 70 -14.39 12.25 2.40
N ALA A 71 -13.13 12.67 2.23
CA ALA A 71 -12.46 12.67 0.94
C ALA A 71 -12.37 11.26 0.33
N LEU A 72 -11.95 10.26 1.11
CA LEU A 72 -11.94 8.85 0.67
C LEU A 72 -13.34 8.38 0.22
N ASN A 73 -14.38 8.72 0.99
CA ASN A 73 -15.75 8.35 0.65
C ASN A 73 -16.27 9.01 -0.63
N ILE A 74 -15.87 10.25 -0.91
CA ILE A 74 -16.17 10.92 -2.18
C ILE A 74 -15.43 10.21 -3.31
N LEU A 75 -14.11 10.06 -3.18
CA LEU A 75 -13.26 9.43 -4.20
C LEU A 75 -13.72 8.00 -4.53
N ASN A 76 -14.18 7.24 -3.54
CA ASN A 76 -14.72 5.90 -3.77
C ASN A 76 -16.00 5.89 -4.62
N LYS A 77 -16.95 6.78 -4.32
CA LYS A 77 -18.16 6.95 -5.14
C LYS A 77 -17.79 7.39 -6.56
N MET A 78 -16.82 8.30 -6.69
CA MET A 78 -16.34 8.76 -7.99
C MET A 78 -15.71 7.62 -8.80
N VAL A 79 -14.82 6.81 -8.21
CA VAL A 79 -14.22 5.64 -8.89
C VAL A 79 -15.29 4.63 -9.32
N THR A 80 -16.36 4.50 -8.54
CA THR A 80 -17.48 3.57 -8.83
C THR A 80 -18.40 4.09 -9.94
N HIS A 81 -18.69 5.39 -9.98
CA HIS A 81 -19.65 5.97 -10.93
C HIS A 81 -19.04 6.40 -12.26
N LEU A 82 -17.76 6.74 -12.26
CA LEU A 82 -17.04 7.13 -13.46
C LEU A 82 -16.66 5.91 -14.30
N ARG A 83 -16.75 6.06 -15.62
CA ARG A 83 -16.26 5.07 -16.57
C ARG A 83 -14.75 4.97 -16.45
N LYS A 84 -14.18 3.82 -16.80
CA LYS A 84 -12.73 3.61 -16.76
C LYS A 84 -11.94 4.72 -17.46
N ARG A 85 -12.41 5.20 -18.62
CA ARG A 85 -11.77 6.30 -19.36
C ARG A 85 -11.77 7.63 -18.59
N GLU A 86 -12.78 7.88 -17.77
CA GLU A 86 -12.92 9.08 -16.94
C GLU A 86 -12.06 8.97 -15.66
N THR A 87 -11.97 7.78 -15.06
CA THR A 87 -11.15 7.55 -13.84
C THR A 87 -9.66 7.48 -14.13
N SER A 88 -9.26 6.90 -15.27
CA SER A 88 -7.85 6.54 -15.52
C SER A 88 -6.88 7.73 -15.50
N PRO A 89 -7.21 8.94 -16.02
CA PRO A 89 -6.32 10.11 -15.95
C PRO A 89 -5.91 10.51 -14.52
N PHE A 90 -6.74 10.23 -13.52
CA PHE A 90 -6.50 10.59 -12.13
C PHE A 90 -5.85 9.46 -11.33
N ALA A 91 -5.89 8.23 -11.85
CA ALA A 91 -5.45 7.04 -11.15
C ALA A 91 -3.97 7.07 -10.71
N PRO A 92 -3.00 7.61 -11.51
CA PRO A 92 -1.61 7.66 -11.08
C PRO A 92 -1.39 8.51 -9.82
N ASP A 93 -1.99 9.71 -9.75
CA ASP A 93 -1.85 10.57 -8.57
C ASP A 93 -2.62 10.02 -7.37
N LEU A 94 -3.89 9.63 -7.58
CA LEU A 94 -4.72 9.09 -6.50
C LEU A 94 -4.08 7.82 -5.90
N SER A 95 -3.64 6.87 -6.73
CA SER A 95 -2.99 5.65 -6.24
C SER A 95 -1.71 5.96 -5.44
N LYS A 96 -0.95 6.98 -5.81
CA LYS A 96 0.23 7.42 -5.06
C LYS A 96 -0.15 8.01 -3.70
N LYS A 97 -1.20 8.84 -3.63
CA LYS A 97 -1.66 9.47 -2.39
C LYS A 97 -2.33 8.51 -1.40
N LEU A 98 -2.86 7.39 -1.90
CA LEU A 98 -3.45 6.34 -1.04
C LEU A 98 -2.40 5.51 -0.29
N LEU A 99 -1.20 5.32 -0.84
CA LEU A 99 -0.18 4.43 -0.24
C LEU A 99 0.19 4.78 1.21
N PRO A 100 0.43 6.05 1.59
CA PRO A 100 0.72 6.38 2.99
C PRO A 100 -0.45 6.10 3.94
N LEU A 101 -1.69 6.15 3.43
CA LEU A 101 -2.90 5.95 4.24
C LEU A 101 -3.09 4.50 4.68
N PHE A 102 -2.40 3.53 4.05
CA PHE A 102 -2.38 2.14 4.50
C PHE A 102 -1.77 1.98 5.89
N ASN A 103 -1.01 2.98 6.37
CA ASN A 103 -0.42 3.01 7.70
C ASN A 103 -0.98 4.16 8.56
N HIS A 104 -2.16 4.68 8.20
CA HIS A 104 -2.81 5.70 9.00
C HIS A 104 -3.21 5.17 10.38
N VAL A 105 -3.19 6.03 11.40
CA VAL A 105 -3.48 5.63 12.79
C VAL A 105 -4.93 5.13 12.97
N SER A 106 -5.88 5.70 12.23
CA SER A 106 -7.28 5.27 12.24
C SER A 106 -7.52 4.07 11.34
N ASN A 107 -8.15 3.05 11.92
CA ASN A 107 -8.52 1.80 11.25
C ASN A 107 -9.43 2.05 10.05
N GLU A 108 -10.40 2.96 10.18
CA GLU A 108 -11.35 3.30 9.13
C GLU A 108 -10.67 3.95 7.92
N VAL A 109 -9.68 4.82 8.16
CA VAL A 109 -8.88 5.42 7.07
C VAL A 109 -8.02 4.36 6.39
N ARG A 110 -7.39 3.44 7.14
CA ARG A 110 -6.65 2.32 6.54
C ARG A 110 -7.57 1.48 5.67
N GLU A 111 -8.70 1.03 6.21
CA GLU A 111 -9.66 0.19 5.49
C GLU A 111 -10.18 0.87 4.22
N CYS A 112 -10.71 2.09 4.33
CA CYS A 112 -11.25 2.82 3.19
C CYS A 112 -10.18 3.11 2.12
N SER A 113 -8.95 3.44 2.51
CA SER A 113 -7.88 3.70 1.54
C SER A 113 -7.42 2.44 0.82
N ILE A 114 -7.36 1.29 1.50
CA ILE A 114 -7.00 -0.01 0.90
C ILE A 114 -8.09 -0.47 -0.09
N LEU A 115 -9.36 -0.36 0.30
CA LEU A 115 -10.48 -0.70 -0.59
C LEU A 115 -10.53 0.22 -1.80
N LEU A 116 -10.37 1.53 -1.61
CA LEU A 116 -10.32 2.48 -2.72
C LEU A 116 -9.14 2.21 -3.66
N PHE A 117 -7.97 1.85 -3.12
CA PHE A 117 -6.81 1.51 -3.94
C PHE A 117 -7.09 0.27 -4.81
N LYS A 118 -7.71 -0.77 -4.24
CA LYS A 118 -8.17 -1.96 -4.97
C LYS A 118 -9.11 -1.58 -6.11
N ASP A 119 -10.17 -0.83 -5.81
CA ASP A 119 -11.19 -0.50 -6.80
C ASP A 119 -10.61 0.39 -7.91
N LEU A 120 -9.73 1.33 -7.54
CA LEU A 120 -9.04 2.20 -8.48
C LEU A 120 -8.20 1.40 -9.48
N ILE A 121 -7.34 0.49 -9.04
CA ILE A 121 -6.45 -0.26 -9.95
C ILE A 121 -7.22 -1.21 -10.88
N GLU A 122 -8.43 -1.62 -10.49
CA GLU A 122 -9.35 -2.40 -11.32
C GLU A 122 -10.11 -1.54 -12.34
N ALA A 123 -10.30 -0.26 -12.02
CA ALA A 123 -10.94 0.74 -12.87
C ALA A 123 -10.00 1.38 -13.91
N VAL A 124 -8.71 1.04 -13.95
CA VAL A 124 -7.74 1.58 -14.93
C VAL A 124 -7.82 0.86 -16.29
N VAL A 125 -7.90 1.64 -17.37
CA VAL A 125 -7.82 1.14 -18.76
C VAL A 125 -6.44 0.58 -19.10
N TRP A 126 -6.36 -0.39 -20.01
CA TRP A 126 -5.11 -1.13 -20.25
C TRP A 126 -3.94 -0.26 -20.71
N TRP A 127 -4.18 0.77 -21.53
CA TRP A 127 -3.12 1.64 -22.05
C TRP A 127 -2.55 2.62 -21.01
N GLN A 128 -3.27 2.91 -19.92
CA GLN A 128 -2.78 3.75 -18.80
C GLN A 128 -2.26 2.91 -17.61
N LYS A 129 -2.19 1.59 -17.75
CA LYS A 129 -1.63 0.73 -16.69
C LYS A 129 -0.16 1.02 -16.41
N ALA A 130 0.60 1.48 -17.40
CA ALA A 130 2.01 1.82 -17.22
C ALA A 130 2.21 2.88 -16.13
N ASP A 131 1.36 3.91 -16.11
CA ASP A 131 1.45 5.06 -15.22
C ASP A 131 1.16 4.68 -13.76
N VAL A 132 0.27 3.71 -13.55
CA VAL A 132 -0.14 3.23 -12.22
C VAL A 132 0.76 2.09 -11.71
N LYS A 133 1.46 1.39 -12.61
CA LYS A 133 2.26 0.18 -12.29
C LYS A 133 3.28 0.41 -11.18
N LYS A 134 3.93 1.58 -11.15
CA LYS A 134 4.90 1.93 -10.09
C LYS A 134 4.25 1.95 -8.71
N ASN A 135 3.04 2.50 -8.61
CA ASN A 135 2.29 2.58 -7.35
C ASN A 135 1.75 1.20 -6.95
N VAL A 136 1.30 0.37 -7.91
CA VAL A 136 0.94 -1.04 -7.62
C VAL A 136 2.10 -1.79 -7.01
N HIS A 137 3.31 -1.68 -7.56
CA HIS A 137 4.49 -2.31 -6.97
C HIS A 137 4.80 -1.80 -5.56
N ARG A 138 4.69 -0.48 -5.33
CA ARG A 138 4.91 0.11 -4.00
C ARG A 138 3.85 -0.32 -2.98
N GLY A 139 2.63 -0.64 -3.41
CA GLY A 139 1.58 -1.14 -2.54
C GLY A 139 1.71 -2.61 -2.14
N LEU A 140 2.46 -3.44 -2.87
CA LEU A 140 2.50 -4.89 -2.64
C LEU A 140 2.94 -5.27 -1.22
N LEU A 141 4.05 -4.71 -0.73
CA LEU A 141 4.61 -5.07 0.57
C LEU A 141 3.76 -4.52 1.72
N PRO A 142 3.33 -3.25 1.73
CA PRO A 142 2.37 -2.73 2.71
C PRO A 142 1.10 -3.58 2.81
N LEU A 143 0.52 -3.98 1.67
CA LEU A 143 -0.66 -4.83 1.64
C LEU A 143 -0.38 -6.22 2.20
N LEU A 144 0.77 -6.83 1.85
CA LEU A 144 1.15 -8.12 2.41
C LEU A 144 1.25 -8.08 3.94
N PHE A 145 1.90 -7.06 4.51
CA PHE A 145 1.98 -6.94 5.97
C PHE A 145 0.61 -6.69 6.58
N ARG A 146 -0.19 -5.79 6.00
CA ARG A 146 -1.54 -5.50 6.48
C ARG A 146 -2.52 -6.67 6.36
N MET A 147 -2.19 -7.77 5.65
CA MET A 147 -2.92 -9.05 5.78
C MET A 147 -2.81 -9.67 7.19
N SER A 148 -1.91 -9.17 8.03
CA SER A 148 -1.73 -9.52 9.43
C SER A 148 -2.17 -8.41 10.38
N ASP A 149 -2.90 -7.39 9.89
CA ASP A 149 -3.45 -6.34 10.75
C ASP A 149 -4.37 -7.00 11.81
N GLU A 150 -4.27 -6.52 13.05
CA GLU A 150 -5.06 -7.01 14.19
C GLU A 150 -6.56 -6.72 14.00
N THR A 151 -6.92 -5.78 13.12
CA THR A 151 -8.30 -5.53 12.72
C THR A 151 -8.70 -6.44 11.54
N PRO A 152 -9.66 -7.39 11.72
CA PRO A 152 -9.97 -8.38 10.69
C PRO A 152 -10.45 -7.80 9.35
N SER A 153 -11.20 -6.70 9.36
CA SER A 153 -11.69 -6.05 8.15
C SER A 153 -10.53 -5.49 7.30
N ILE A 154 -9.53 -4.90 7.93
CA ILE A 154 -8.31 -4.40 7.26
C ILE A 154 -7.49 -5.56 6.71
N ALA A 155 -7.34 -6.65 7.46
CA ALA A 155 -6.63 -7.84 7.01
C ALA A 155 -7.29 -8.45 5.76
N GLN A 156 -8.63 -8.51 5.74
CA GLN A 156 -9.39 -8.95 4.57
C GLN A 156 -9.21 -7.99 3.39
N ALA A 157 -9.43 -6.69 3.59
CA ALA A 157 -9.30 -5.67 2.55
C ALA A 157 -7.90 -5.71 1.91
N SER A 158 -6.86 -5.90 2.73
CA SER A 158 -5.47 -6.01 2.28
C SER A 158 -5.23 -7.24 1.42
N GLY A 159 -5.79 -8.40 1.80
CA GLY A 159 -5.71 -9.62 1.01
C GLY A 159 -6.41 -9.48 -0.35
N GLU A 160 -7.59 -8.87 -0.38
CA GLU A 160 -8.31 -8.60 -1.63
C GLU A 160 -7.56 -7.63 -2.54
N ALA A 161 -7.04 -6.53 -1.98
CA ALA A 161 -6.22 -5.57 -2.69
C ALA A 161 -4.93 -6.20 -3.25
N LEU A 162 -4.29 -7.11 -2.51
CA LEU A 162 -3.12 -7.85 -2.97
C LEU A 162 -3.46 -8.77 -4.16
N ILE A 163 -4.62 -9.44 -4.14
CA ILE A 163 -5.13 -10.23 -5.26
C ILE A 163 -5.37 -9.34 -6.49
N ALA A 164 -5.94 -8.14 -6.30
CA ALA A 164 -6.14 -7.16 -7.35
C ALA A 164 -4.81 -6.68 -7.95
N CYS A 165 -3.81 -6.37 -7.11
CA CYS A 165 -2.45 -6.03 -7.54
C CYS A 165 -1.81 -7.17 -8.36
N ALA A 166 -1.91 -8.41 -7.88
CA ALA A 166 -1.36 -9.57 -8.59
C ALA A 166 -2.03 -9.77 -9.95
N ARG A 167 -3.35 -9.56 -10.05
CA ARG A 167 -4.09 -9.59 -11.32
C ARG A 167 -3.66 -8.44 -12.24
N PHE A 168 -3.51 -7.23 -11.71
CA PHE A 168 -3.04 -6.06 -12.46
C PHE A 168 -1.67 -6.31 -13.09
N LEU A 169 -0.74 -6.86 -12.31
CA LEU A 169 0.63 -7.19 -12.73
C LEU A 169 0.73 -8.48 -13.55
N LYS A 170 -0.36 -9.23 -13.72
CA LYS A 170 -0.41 -10.57 -14.34
C LYS A 170 0.47 -11.62 -13.61
N TRP A 171 0.70 -11.44 -12.30
CA TRP A 171 1.48 -12.34 -11.45
C TRP A 171 0.63 -13.52 -10.95
N LYS A 172 0.47 -14.55 -11.79
CA LYS A 172 -0.43 -15.70 -11.54
C LYS A 172 -0.13 -16.43 -10.23
N LYS A 173 1.14 -16.71 -9.92
CA LYS A 173 1.53 -17.41 -8.69
C LYS A 173 1.21 -16.59 -7.45
N LEU A 174 1.54 -15.28 -7.45
CA LEU A 174 1.19 -14.38 -6.34
C LEU A 174 -0.33 -14.37 -6.10
N LYS A 175 -1.13 -14.26 -7.17
CA LYS A 175 -2.59 -14.28 -7.09
C LYS A 175 -3.12 -15.56 -6.43
N GLN A 176 -2.58 -16.73 -6.79
CA GLN A 176 -2.99 -18.01 -6.22
C GLN A 176 -2.66 -18.10 -4.73
N GLN A 177 -1.46 -17.68 -4.32
CA GLN A 177 -1.04 -17.74 -2.91
C GLN A 177 -1.78 -16.73 -2.04
N ALA A 178 -2.04 -15.52 -2.56
CA ALA A 178 -2.87 -14.53 -1.89
C ALA A 178 -4.30 -15.03 -1.64
N LYS A 179 -4.94 -15.69 -2.63
CA LYS A 179 -6.26 -16.32 -2.44
C LYS A 179 -6.29 -17.39 -1.36
N ARG A 180 -5.20 -18.18 -1.24
CA ARG A 180 -5.05 -19.22 -0.22
C ARG A 180 -4.55 -18.68 1.13
N LYS A 181 -4.32 -17.36 1.23
CA LYS A 181 -3.75 -16.69 2.41
C LYS A 181 -2.43 -17.31 2.90
N LYS A 182 -1.64 -17.92 2.00
CA LYS A 182 -0.35 -18.55 2.33
C LYS A 182 0.77 -17.51 2.42
N LYS A 183 0.91 -16.84 3.56
CA LYS A 183 1.82 -15.68 3.73
C LYS A 183 3.26 -15.97 3.35
N VAL A 184 3.83 -17.09 3.82
CA VAL A 184 5.21 -17.49 3.47
C VAL A 184 5.40 -17.60 1.95
N ASP A 185 4.46 -18.27 1.26
CA ASP A 185 4.52 -18.39 -0.21
C ASP A 185 4.35 -17.04 -0.93
N ILE A 186 3.61 -16.10 -0.33
CA ILE A 186 3.46 -14.73 -0.85
C ILE A 186 4.78 -13.96 -0.72
N LYS A 187 5.46 -14.02 0.45
CA LYS A 187 6.78 -13.41 0.68
C LYS A 187 7.77 -13.89 -0.39
N ASP A 188 7.84 -15.20 -0.57
CA ASP A 188 8.63 -15.88 -1.60
C ASP A 188 8.32 -15.40 -3.02
N CYS A 189 7.04 -15.23 -3.34
CA CYS A 189 6.62 -14.73 -4.64
C CYS A 189 7.11 -13.29 -4.88
N LEU A 190 7.02 -12.41 -3.89
CA LEU A 190 7.49 -11.03 -4.01
C LEU A 190 9.01 -10.97 -4.24
N LEU A 191 9.79 -11.78 -3.51
CA LEU A 191 11.25 -11.85 -3.67
C LEU A 191 11.64 -12.43 -5.05
N LYS A 192 10.95 -13.47 -5.51
CA LYS A 192 11.27 -14.16 -6.79
C LYS A 192 10.79 -13.40 -8.03
N GLN A 193 9.60 -12.79 -8.01
CA GLN A 193 9.03 -12.05 -9.16
C GLN A 193 9.39 -10.57 -9.15
N GLY A 194 9.76 -10.02 -7.99
CA GLY A 194 10.18 -8.64 -7.78
C GLY A 194 11.67 -8.47 -7.52
N ARG A 195 12.54 -9.37 -8.03
CA ARG A 195 14.00 -9.37 -7.74
C ARG A 195 14.69 -8.01 -7.82
N ARG A 196 14.31 -7.17 -8.80
CA ARG A 196 14.89 -5.83 -8.99
C ARG A 196 14.45 -4.79 -7.93
N ARG A 197 13.57 -5.17 -7.00
CA ARG A 197 12.94 -4.31 -5.99
C ARG A 197 13.19 -4.80 -4.56
N VAL A 198 14.10 -5.75 -4.36
CA VAL A 198 14.38 -6.31 -3.05
C VAL A 198 14.84 -5.22 -2.09
N ASP A 199 15.71 -4.33 -2.56
CA ASP A 199 16.17 -3.19 -1.77
C ASP A 199 15.01 -2.25 -1.39
N ASP A 200 14.08 -1.97 -2.33
CA ASP A 200 12.86 -1.20 -2.04
C ASP A 200 12.01 -1.89 -0.95
N TYR A 201 11.93 -3.22 -0.97
CA TYR A 201 11.18 -3.99 0.01
C TYR A 201 11.87 -4.05 1.36
N LEU A 202 13.20 -4.19 1.40
CA LEU A 202 13.98 -4.17 2.63
C LEU A 202 13.83 -2.82 3.33
N TYR A 203 14.01 -1.71 2.60
CA TYR A 203 13.82 -0.36 3.14
C TYR A 203 12.41 -0.15 3.68
N GLN A 204 11.39 -0.57 2.93
CA GLN A 204 10.01 -0.50 3.42
C GLN A 204 9.79 -1.39 4.66
N SER A 205 10.40 -2.58 4.72
CA SER A 205 10.27 -3.50 5.87
C SER A 205 10.79 -2.88 7.16
N VAL A 206 11.91 -2.14 7.09
CA VAL A 206 12.48 -1.44 8.25
C VAL A 206 11.47 -0.49 8.90
N LEU A 207 10.61 0.17 8.11
CA LEU A 207 9.58 1.08 8.65
C LEU A 207 8.54 0.35 9.52
N TYR A 208 8.25 -0.91 9.22
CA TYR A 208 7.28 -1.72 9.97
C TYR A 208 7.84 -2.35 11.24
N LEU A 209 9.16 -2.32 11.44
CA LEU A 209 9.79 -2.77 12.70
C LEU A 209 9.38 -1.93 13.91
N ARG A 210 8.83 -0.73 13.67
CA ARG A 210 8.33 0.18 14.70
C ARG A 210 6.79 0.31 14.70
N ASP A 211 6.09 -0.54 13.95
CA ASP A 211 4.62 -0.50 13.94
C ASP A 211 4.08 -0.82 15.35
N SER A 212 3.00 -0.13 15.74
CA SER A 212 2.28 -0.38 17.00
C SER A 212 1.85 -1.84 17.16
N GLN A 213 1.47 -2.52 16.07
CA GLN A 213 0.97 -3.89 16.10
C GLN A 213 2.12 -4.89 16.05
N ALA A 214 2.14 -5.83 17.01
CA ALA A 214 3.19 -6.84 17.09
C ALA A 214 3.15 -7.79 15.89
N SER A 215 1.96 -8.06 15.35
CA SER A 215 1.78 -8.88 14.15
C SER A 215 2.54 -8.32 12.95
N LEU A 216 2.50 -7.00 12.75
CA LEU A 216 3.18 -6.32 11.64
C LEU A 216 4.69 -6.27 11.83
N ARG A 217 5.16 -6.03 13.06
CA ARG A 217 6.59 -6.14 13.39
C ARG A 217 7.11 -7.55 13.09
N CYS A 218 6.36 -8.59 13.47
CA CYS A 218 6.71 -9.98 13.18
C CYS A 218 6.80 -10.26 11.67
N GLU A 219 5.81 -9.82 10.89
CA GLU A 219 5.83 -9.97 9.44
C GLU A 219 7.04 -9.32 8.78
N ALA A 220 7.40 -8.11 9.24
CA ALA A 220 8.55 -7.36 8.75
C ALA A 220 9.88 -8.05 9.07
N VAL A 221 10.06 -8.50 10.32
CA VAL A 221 11.24 -9.27 10.75
C VAL A 221 11.39 -10.52 9.90
N GLU A 222 10.33 -11.32 9.77
CA GLU A 222 10.36 -12.54 8.96
C GLU A 222 10.68 -12.25 7.48
N PHE A 223 10.09 -11.20 6.90
CA PHE A 223 10.34 -10.83 5.51
C PHE A 223 11.80 -10.41 5.30
N ILE A 224 12.37 -9.62 6.21
CA ILE A 224 13.79 -9.24 6.18
C ILE A 224 14.66 -10.50 6.23
N GLY A 225 14.39 -11.43 7.14
CA GLY A 225 15.13 -12.69 7.24
C GLY A 225 15.10 -13.49 5.94
N LEU A 226 13.93 -13.63 5.31
CA LEU A 226 13.78 -14.31 4.02
C LEU A 226 14.50 -13.57 2.88
N ALA A 227 14.44 -12.24 2.86
CA ALA A 227 15.11 -11.42 1.86
C ALA A 227 16.64 -11.53 1.95
N LEU A 228 17.19 -11.50 3.17
CA LEU A 228 18.62 -11.68 3.40
C LEU A 228 19.10 -13.07 2.93
N GLN A 229 18.32 -14.12 3.19
CA GLN A 229 18.62 -15.48 2.71
C GLN A 229 18.59 -15.60 1.17
N HIS A 230 17.68 -14.89 0.51
CA HIS A 230 17.50 -14.99 -0.94
C HIS A 230 18.55 -14.22 -1.75
N PHE A 231 19.23 -13.24 -1.14
CA PHE A 231 20.11 -12.31 -1.83
C PHE A 231 21.45 -12.18 -1.09
N ASN A 232 22.26 -13.25 -1.10
CA ASN A 232 23.63 -13.29 -0.56
C ASN A 232 24.63 -12.30 -1.23
N ASN A 233 24.20 -11.54 -2.24
CA ASN A 233 25.01 -10.51 -2.92
C ASN A 233 24.70 -9.08 -2.41
N GLN A 234 24.03 -8.94 -1.27
CA GLN A 234 23.84 -7.64 -0.61
C GLN A 234 25.20 -7.10 -0.15
N SER A 235 25.41 -5.78 -0.24
CA SER A 235 26.63 -5.19 0.33
C SER A 235 26.63 -5.36 1.85
N GLU A 236 27.79 -5.64 2.41
CA GLU A 236 27.96 -5.85 3.85
C GLU A 236 27.42 -4.67 4.68
N GLU A 237 27.65 -3.45 4.19
CA GLU A 237 27.10 -2.22 4.77
C GLU A 237 25.56 -2.24 4.87
N LYS A 238 24.84 -2.72 3.84
CA LYS A 238 23.37 -2.79 3.86
C LYS A 238 22.89 -3.83 4.86
N VAL A 239 23.55 -4.99 4.90
CA VAL A 239 23.23 -6.04 5.87
C VAL A 239 23.42 -5.52 7.29
N ASN A 240 24.50 -4.78 7.54
CA ASN A 240 24.77 -4.18 8.85
C ASN A 240 23.69 -3.15 9.24
N VAL A 241 23.31 -2.22 8.34
CA VAL A 241 22.23 -1.26 8.61
C VAL A 241 20.92 -1.96 8.96
N ILE A 242 20.58 -3.04 8.26
CA ILE A 242 19.36 -3.81 8.52
C ILE A 242 19.47 -4.56 9.86
N CYS A 243 20.63 -5.15 10.19
CA CYS A 243 20.85 -5.82 11.47
C CYS A 243 20.73 -4.84 12.64
N THR A 244 21.34 -3.65 12.53
CA THR A 244 21.20 -2.58 13.53
C THR A 244 19.73 -2.15 13.70
N ALA A 245 18.95 -2.11 12.61
CA ALA A 245 17.52 -1.83 12.71
C ALA A 245 16.72 -2.93 13.44
N LEU A 246 17.22 -4.17 13.48
CA LEU A 246 16.60 -5.31 14.18
C LEU A 246 17.01 -5.41 15.66
N GLU A 247 18.15 -4.85 16.07
CA GLU A 247 18.66 -4.93 17.45
C GLU A 247 17.63 -4.51 18.52
N PRO A 248 16.90 -3.39 18.38
CA PRO A 248 15.90 -3.00 19.39
C PRO A 248 14.81 -4.05 19.59
N LEU A 249 14.53 -4.89 18.58
CA LEU A 249 13.47 -5.89 18.63
C LEU A 249 13.86 -7.14 19.41
N GLN A 250 15.15 -7.32 19.79
CA GLN A 250 15.54 -8.36 20.74
C GLN A 250 14.89 -8.16 22.12
N ASN A 251 14.52 -6.91 22.43
CA ASN A 251 13.82 -6.51 23.65
C ASN A 251 12.35 -6.13 23.40
N ASP A 252 11.76 -6.54 22.27
CA ASP A 252 10.36 -6.29 21.95
C ASP A 252 9.41 -6.85 23.03
N ALA A 253 8.32 -6.14 23.32
CA ALA A 253 7.33 -6.59 24.29
C ALA A 253 6.71 -7.95 23.90
N HIS A 254 6.61 -8.26 22.59
CA HIS A 254 6.01 -9.47 22.10
C HIS A 254 7.04 -10.60 21.91
N PRO A 255 6.89 -11.78 22.56
CA PRO A 255 7.87 -12.88 22.51
C PRO A 255 8.20 -13.38 21.11
N SER A 256 7.20 -13.50 20.22
CA SER A 256 7.43 -13.97 18.84
C SER A 256 8.33 -13.01 18.05
N VAL A 257 8.20 -11.71 18.27
CA VAL A 257 9.02 -10.69 17.60
C VAL A 257 10.46 -10.78 18.09
N ARG A 258 10.66 -10.90 19.41
CA ARG A 258 11.99 -11.11 20.01
C ARG A 258 12.69 -12.35 19.46
N SER A 259 11.98 -13.48 19.45
CA SER A 259 12.52 -14.75 18.97
C SER A 259 12.92 -14.66 17.50
N ALA A 260 12.06 -14.07 16.65
CA ALA A 260 12.33 -13.89 15.24
C ALA A 260 13.54 -12.96 14.98
N ALA A 261 13.61 -11.82 15.68
CA ALA A 261 14.71 -10.86 15.52
C ALA A 261 16.05 -11.45 15.96
N THR A 262 16.07 -12.09 17.13
CA THR A 262 17.26 -12.77 17.67
C THR A 262 17.75 -13.86 16.71
N GLY A 263 16.84 -14.69 16.21
CA GLY A 263 17.19 -15.77 15.28
C GLY A 263 17.79 -15.27 13.96
N ILE A 264 17.33 -14.13 13.43
CA ILE A 264 17.89 -13.55 12.20
C ILE A 264 19.28 -12.98 12.45
N ILE A 265 19.45 -12.19 13.52
CA ILE A 265 20.75 -11.58 13.88
C ILE A 265 21.81 -12.67 14.09
N GLN A 266 21.50 -13.71 14.86
CA GLN A 266 22.43 -14.82 15.09
C GLN A 266 22.82 -15.56 13.80
N ARG A 267 21.87 -15.78 12.88
CA ARG A 267 22.18 -16.41 11.58
C ARG A 267 23.12 -15.54 10.75
N GLN A 268 22.91 -14.23 10.73
CA GLN A 268 23.78 -13.31 9.98
C GLN A 268 25.20 -13.27 10.57
N GLN A 269 25.33 -13.20 11.90
CA GLN A 269 26.64 -13.26 12.56
C GLN A 269 27.39 -14.57 12.26
N ARG A 270 26.69 -15.71 12.23
CA ARG A 270 27.29 -16.99 11.84
C ARG A 270 27.78 -16.99 10.39
N GLN A 271 27.00 -16.42 9.47
CA GLN A 271 27.37 -16.32 8.06
C GLN A 271 28.57 -15.39 7.82
N GLN A 272 28.74 -14.36 8.65
CA GLN A 272 29.92 -13.47 8.63
C GLN A 272 31.16 -14.13 9.26
N ALA A 273 30.98 -15.02 10.23
CA ALA A 273 32.06 -15.72 10.92
C ALA A 273 32.62 -16.94 10.15
N GLU A 274 31.92 -17.43 9.11
CA GLU A 274 32.42 -18.51 8.26
C GLU A 274 33.56 -18.02 7.34
N PRO A 275 34.78 -18.60 7.42
CA PRO A 275 35.91 -18.15 6.61
C PRO A 275 35.68 -18.45 5.12
N ALA A 276 36.16 -17.56 4.24
CA ALA A 276 36.01 -17.59 2.77
C ALA A 276 36.53 -18.86 2.04
N ARG A 277 36.99 -19.90 2.75
CA ARG A 277 37.57 -21.13 2.21
C ARG A 277 36.55 -22.22 1.84
N SER A 278 35.26 -22.05 2.13
CA SER A 278 34.22 -23.08 1.91
C SER A 278 33.20 -22.71 0.82
N ARG A 279 33.55 -21.83 -0.13
CA ARG A 279 32.81 -21.74 -1.40
C ARG A 279 33.34 -22.84 -2.32
N PRO A 280 32.56 -23.87 -2.71
CA PRO A 280 33.04 -24.85 -3.67
C PRO A 280 33.31 -24.11 -4.98
N ALA A 281 34.59 -24.02 -5.36
CA ALA A 281 34.97 -23.63 -6.70
C ALA A 281 34.30 -24.64 -7.63
N ALA A 282 33.38 -24.18 -8.46
CA ALA A 282 32.85 -24.98 -9.55
C ALA A 282 34.03 -25.37 -10.44
N LEU A 283 34.48 -26.63 -10.32
CA LEU A 283 35.42 -27.23 -11.22
C LEU A 283 34.76 -27.29 -12.60
N PHE A 284 35.12 -26.34 -13.46
CA PHE A 284 34.88 -26.43 -14.89
C PHE A 284 35.84 -27.48 -15.45
N CYS A 285 35.38 -28.73 -15.54
CA CYS A 285 35.96 -29.69 -16.46
C CYS A 285 35.37 -29.42 -17.85
N TRP A 286 36.20 -28.99 -18.80
CA TRP A 286 35.88 -29.05 -20.23
C TRP A 286 36.42 -30.36 -20.80
N PRO A 287 35.64 -31.09 -21.64
CA PRO A 287 36.19 -32.18 -22.43
C PRO A 287 36.79 -31.63 -23.75
N CYS A 288 37.97 -32.15 -24.09
CA CYS A 288 38.55 -32.13 -25.42
C CYS A 288 37.76 -33.01 -26.40
#